data_AF-A0A959DB24-F1
#
_entry.id   AF-A0A959DB24-F1
#
_cell.length_a   1.000
_cell.length_b   1.000
_cell.length_c   1.000
_cell.angle_alpha   90.00
_cell.angle_beta   90.00
_cell.angle_gamma   90.00
#
_symmetry.space_group_name_H-M   'P 1'
#
loop_
_entity.id
_entity.type
_entity.pdbx_description
1 polymer ?
#
loop_
_entity_poly.entity_id
_entity_poly.type
_entity_poly.pdbx_seq_one_letter_code
_entity_poly.pdbx_strand_id
1 'polypeptide(L)'
;MVKPPPLPKEKTRPFKDTIWLIAVAITGLILYFGLPPFIELDEEGNYILSEERSKDFREKPESSERVEVYRLIATKTGLYPCLQCPGIKMIKLNKGEIWKYGISRKGRARYPQSFYIFNNLDYKTITVTDILKAEQLEKQLIISYPLLPEAQKRMKLYGIFLKRPPGNTKDQ
;
A
#
# COMPACT_ATOMS: atom_id res chain seq x y z
N MET A 1 61.47 -44.21 -19.84
CA MET A 1 60.23 -43.40 -19.87
C MET A 1 59.71 -43.27 -18.45
N VAL A 2 59.79 -42.09 -17.85
CA VAL A 2 59.34 -41.85 -16.47
C VAL A 2 57.93 -41.28 -16.51
N LYS A 3 56.99 -41.92 -15.80
CA LYS A 3 55.59 -41.52 -15.73
C LYS A 3 55.46 -40.34 -14.76
N PRO A 4 54.75 -39.25 -15.11
CA PRO A 4 54.65 -38.09 -14.22
C PRO A 4 53.81 -38.42 -12.96
N PRO A 5 54.09 -37.75 -11.83
CA PRO A 5 53.42 -38.02 -10.56
C PRO A 5 51.95 -37.54 -10.59
N PRO A 6 51.06 -38.18 -9.82
CA PRO A 6 49.66 -37.80 -9.77
C PRO A 6 49.47 -36.48 -9.04
N LEU A 7 48.58 -35.63 -9.59
CA LEU A 7 48.22 -34.33 -9.02
C LEU A 7 47.50 -34.46 -7.66
N PRO A 8 47.69 -33.49 -6.74
CA PRO A 8 47.07 -33.52 -5.42
C PRO A 8 45.55 -33.33 -5.50
N LYS A 9 44.81 -34.14 -4.72
CA LYS A 9 43.34 -34.08 -4.65
C LYS A 9 42.91 -32.80 -3.92
N GLU A 10 42.18 -31.96 -4.64
CA GLU A 10 41.57 -30.74 -4.11
C GLU A 10 40.50 -31.10 -3.06
N LYS A 11 40.65 -30.58 -1.83
CA LYS A 11 39.70 -30.78 -0.74
C LYS A 11 38.44 -29.96 -1.03
N THR A 12 37.43 -30.61 -1.60
CA THR A 12 36.09 -30.03 -1.76
C THR A 12 35.48 -29.78 -0.38
N ARG A 13 35.26 -28.50 -0.03
CA ARG A 13 34.50 -28.15 1.18
C ARG A 13 33.08 -28.72 1.04
N PRO A 14 32.51 -29.30 2.12
CA PRO A 14 31.21 -29.95 2.05
C PRO A 14 30.12 -28.94 1.67
N PHE A 15 29.59 -29.08 0.46
CA PHE A 15 28.56 -28.25 -0.18
C PHE A 15 27.31 -28.01 0.69
N LYS A 16 27.06 -28.87 1.69
CA LYS A 16 25.93 -28.76 2.62
C LYS A 16 26.06 -27.59 3.60
N ASP A 17 27.28 -27.26 4.03
CA ASP A 17 27.51 -26.21 5.02
C ASP A 17 27.34 -24.82 4.40
N THR A 18 27.71 -24.66 3.12
CA THR A 18 27.47 -23.44 2.34
C THR A 18 25.99 -23.22 2.04
N ILE A 19 25.22 -24.27 1.75
CA ILE A 19 23.77 -24.14 1.53
C ILE A 19 23.06 -23.70 2.81
N TRP A 20 23.44 -24.25 3.96
CA TRP A 20 22.83 -23.90 5.24
C TRP A 20 23.10 -22.43 5.61
N LEU A 21 24.34 -21.95 5.40
CA LEU A 21 24.70 -20.54 5.62
C LEU A 21 23.94 -19.60 4.68
N ILE A 22 23.73 -19.98 3.42
CA ILE A 22 22.92 -19.20 2.47
C ILE A 22 21.44 -19.15 2.91
N ALA A 23 20.88 -20.28 3.37
CA ALA A 23 19.51 -20.33 3.86
C ALA A 23 19.29 -19.47 5.11
N VAL A 24 20.24 -19.48 6.06
CA VAL A 24 20.21 -18.60 7.25
C VAL A 24 20.34 -17.14 6.85
N ALA A 25 21.23 -16.81 5.90
CA ALA A 25 21.39 -15.44 5.41
C ALA A 25 20.12 -14.93 4.70
N ILE A 26 19.47 -15.75 3.86
CA ILE A 26 18.22 -15.39 3.18
C ILE A 26 17.08 -15.23 4.20
N THR A 27 16.98 -16.12 5.19
CA THR A 27 15.96 -16.03 6.24
C THR A 27 16.15 -14.77 7.08
N GLY A 28 17.40 -14.46 7.45
CA GLY A 28 17.75 -13.20 8.11
C GLY A 28 17.44 -11.98 7.26
N LEU A 29 17.64 -12.04 5.93
CA LEU A 29 17.28 -10.97 5.00
C LEU A 29 15.77 -10.77 4.94
N ILE A 30 14.98 -11.85 4.82
CA ILE A 30 13.51 -11.79 4.77
C ILE A 30 12.93 -11.22 6.07
N LEU A 31 13.51 -11.57 7.22
CA LEU A 31 13.14 -11.02 8.51
C LEU A 31 13.60 -9.55 8.67
N TYR A 32 14.76 -9.19 8.14
CA TYR A 32 15.30 -7.81 8.16
C TYR A 32 14.50 -6.85 7.27
N PHE A 33 13.96 -7.33 6.15
CA PHE A 33 12.98 -6.61 5.33
C PHE A 33 11.54 -6.73 5.86
N GLY A 34 11.37 -7.22 7.09
CA GLY A 34 10.10 -7.38 7.77
C GLY A 34 9.37 -6.05 7.95
N LEU A 35 8.16 -6.02 7.37
CA LEU A 35 7.18 -4.93 7.33
C LEU A 35 7.69 -3.60 6.74
N PRO A 36 6.93 -2.97 5.83
CA PRO A 36 7.34 -1.70 5.26
C PRO A 36 7.31 -0.60 6.33
N PRO A 37 8.16 0.45 6.24
CA PRO A 37 8.46 1.42 7.32
C PRO A 37 7.27 2.32 7.74
N PHE A 38 6.09 2.08 7.20
CA PHE A 38 4.86 2.81 7.50
C PHE A 38 3.88 2.04 8.39
N ILE A 39 4.15 0.76 8.71
CA ILE A 39 3.31 -0.10 9.56
C ILE A 39 4.17 -0.85 10.58
N GLU A 40 3.69 -0.89 11.81
CA GLU A 40 4.25 -1.66 12.94
C GLU A 40 3.19 -2.64 13.48
N LEU A 41 3.59 -3.61 14.31
CA LEU A 41 2.67 -4.51 15.01
C LEU A 41 2.51 -4.04 16.46
N ASP A 42 1.28 -3.97 16.97
CA ASP A 42 1.02 -3.77 18.41
C ASP A 42 1.26 -5.06 19.22
N GLU A 43 1.16 -4.96 20.55
CA GLU A 43 1.37 -6.09 21.46
C GLU A 43 0.34 -7.22 21.24
N GLU A 44 -0.81 -6.92 20.63
CA GLU A 44 -1.86 -7.86 20.25
C GLU A 44 -1.72 -8.42 18.82
N GLY A 45 -0.70 -8.00 18.06
CA GLY A 45 -0.43 -8.46 16.70
C GLY A 45 -1.27 -7.79 15.61
N ASN A 46 -1.91 -6.65 15.88
CA ASN A 46 -2.58 -5.82 14.88
C ASN A 46 -1.60 -4.83 14.23
N TYR A 47 -1.87 -4.50 12.97
CA TYR A 47 -1.10 -3.50 12.24
C TYR A 47 -1.49 -2.08 12.68
N ILE A 48 -0.52 -1.31 13.16
CA ILE A 48 -0.63 0.11 13.51
C ILE A 48 0.26 0.97 12.59
N LEU A 49 -0.01 2.27 12.52
CA LEU A 49 0.84 3.19 11.75
C LEU A 49 2.15 3.44 12.49
N SER A 50 3.26 3.54 11.76
CA SER A 50 4.55 3.90 12.37
C SER A 50 4.53 5.30 12.96
N GLU A 51 5.34 5.51 14.00
CA GLU A 51 5.43 6.79 14.72
C GLU A 51 5.80 7.94 13.76
N GLU A 52 6.70 7.68 12.80
CA GLU A 52 7.11 8.64 11.76
C GLU A 52 5.92 9.07 10.89
N ARG A 53 5.06 8.12 10.49
CA ARG A 53 3.85 8.41 9.69
C ARG A 53 2.77 9.13 10.50
N SER A 54 2.79 8.98 11.82
CA SER A 54 1.86 9.67 12.75
C SER A 54 2.23 11.15 12.99
N LYS A 55 3.45 11.58 12.65
CA LYS A 55 3.93 12.96 12.85
C LYS A 55 3.48 13.94 11.75
N ASP A 56 3.13 13.41 10.58
CA ASP A 56 2.62 14.14 9.41
C ASP A 56 1.28 14.89 9.62
N PHE A 57 0.69 14.83 10.82
CA PHE A 57 -0.66 15.28 11.13
C PHE A 57 -0.77 16.73 11.65
N ARG A 58 0.35 17.38 12.01
CA ARG A 58 0.32 18.62 12.80
C ARG A 58 0.84 19.84 12.05
N GLU A 59 -0.01 20.48 11.26
CA GLU A 59 0.14 21.90 10.90
C GLU A 59 -1.20 22.50 10.43
N LYS A 60 -1.41 23.81 10.64
CA LYS A 60 -2.70 24.51 10.56
C LYS A 60 -2.63 25.73 9.62
N PRO A 61 -3.32 25.70 8.46
CA PRO A 61 -3.95 26.87 7.81
C PRO A 61 -5.06 27.66 8.51
N GLU A 62 -5.50 28.78 7.92
CA GLU A 62 -6.83 29.43 8.08
C GLU A 62 -7.44 29.71 6.68
N SER A 63 -8.70 29.31 6.41
CA SER A 63 -9.39 29.51 5.11
C SER A 63 -10.91 29.24 5.19
N SER A 64 -11.72 30.05 4.51
CA SER A 64 -13.20 30.06 4.55
C SER A 64 -13.89 29.29 3.40
N GLU A 65 -13.14 28.53 2.60
CA GLU A 65 -13.71 27.77 1.49
C GLU A 65 -14.21 26.39 1.95
N ARG A 66 -15.50 26.12 1.75
CA ARG A 66 -16.08 24.79 2.01
C ARG A 66 -15.98 23.90 0.78
N VAL A 67 -15.51 22.68 0.98
CA VAL A 67 -15.27 21.68 -0.07
C VAL A 67 -15.77 20.30 0.36
N GLU A 68 -16.02 19.43 -0.62
CA GLU A 68 -16.42 18.05 -0.38
C GLU A 68 -15.20 17.15 -0.18
N VAL A 69 -15.17 16.40 0.91
CA VAL A 69 -14.33 15.20 1.03
C VAL A 69 -15.13 14.03 0.48
N TYR A 70 -14.54 13.23 -0.41
CA TYR A 70 -15.22 12.16 -1.10
C TYR A 70 -14.39 10.89 -1.19
N ARG A 71 -15.08 9.79 -1.51
CA ARG A 71 -14.48 8.53 -1.93
C ARG A 71 -15.03 8.08 -3.27
N LEU A 72 -14.18 7.44 -4.06
CA LEU A 72 -14.57 6.64 -5.21
C LEU A 72 -14.57 5.17 -4.78
N ILE A 73 -15.72 4.53 -4.93
CA ILE A 73 -15.91 3.12 -4.60
C ILE A 73 -16.16 2.30 -5.86
N ALA A 74 -15.71 1.05 -5.86
CA ALA A 74 -15.99 0.09 -6.92
C ALA A 74 -17.50 -0.22 -7.01
N THR A 75 -18.12 -0.06 -8.18
CA THR A 75 -19.55 -0.38 -8.38
C THR A 75 -19.78 -1.86 -8.68
N LYS A 76 -18.75 -2.56 -9.13
CA LYS A 76 -18.75 -4.01 -9.39
C LYS A 76 -17.45 -4.66 -8.94
N THR A 77 -17.51 -5.95 -8.62
CA THR A 77 -16.29 -6.72 -8.36
C THR A 77 -15.51 -6.92 -9.65
N GLY A 78 -14.21 -6.61 -9.65
CA GLY A 78 -13.38 -6.70 -10.86
C GLY A 78 -11.97 -6.16 -10.68
N LEU A 79 -11.22 -6.05 -11.78
CA LEU A 79 -9.88 -5.46 -11.79
C LEU A 79 -9.96 -3.95 -12.03
N TYR A 80 -9.28 -3.20 -11.18
CA TYR A 80 -9.18 -1.74 -11.22
C TYR A 80 -7.72 -1.34 -11.36
N PRO A 81 -7.41 -0.23 -12.05
CA PRO A 81 -6.05 0.28 -12.13
C PRO A 81 -5.50 0.55 -10.73
N CYS A 82 -4.28 0.08 -10.48
CA CYS A 82 -3.49 0.57 -9.36
C CYS A 82 -2.44 1.55 -9.88
N LEU A 83 -2.58 2.81 -9.51
CA LEU A 83 -1.77 3.89 -10.04
C LEU A 83 -0.36 3.92 -9.44
N GLN A 84 -0.15 3.28 -8.28
CA GLN A 84 1.11 3.35 -7.55
C GLN A 84 1.51 2.06 -6.82
N CYS A 85 0.99 0.91 -7.24
CA CYS A 85 1.43 -0.37 -6.67
C CYS A 85 2.74 -0.82 -7.36
N PRO A 86 3.82 -1.09 -6.62
CA PRO A 86 5.04 -1.66 -7.19
C PRO A 86 4.75 -3.00 -7.89
N GLY A 87 5.06 -3.11 -9.19
CA GLY A 87 4.90 -4.34 -9.97
C GLY A 87 3.45 -4.76 -10.30
N ILE A 88 2.43 -4.07 -9.77
CA ILE A 88 1.02 -4.42 -9.94
C ILE A 88 0.28 -3.30 -10.66
N LYS A 89 -0.10 -3.52 -11.93
CA LYS A 89 -0.86 -2.52 -12.71
C LYS A 89 -2.36 -2.52 -12.41
N MET A 90 -2.89 -3.68 -12.00
CA MET A 90 -4.31 -3.90 -11.78
C MET A 90 -4.53 -4.62 -10.46
N ILE A 91 -5.53 -4.20 -9.70
CA ILE A 91 -5.89 -4.80 -8.42
C ILE A 91 -7.36 -5.18 -8.40
N LYS A 92 -7.66 -6.35 -7.85
CA LYS A 92 -9.04 -6.80 -7.70
C LYS A 92 -9.72 -6.01 -6.58
N LEU A 93 -10.77 -5.26 -6.88
CA LEU A 93 -11.66 -4.69 -5.87
C LEU A 93 -12.99 -5.41 -5.87
N ASN A 94 -13.56 -5.64 -4.69
CA ASN A 94 -14.96 -6.04 -4.55
C ASN A 94 -15.88 -4.83 -4.65
N LYS A 95 -17.14 -5.05 -5.05
CA LYS A 95 -18.16 -3.99 -5.02
C LYS A 95 -18.19 -3.34 -3.63
N GLY A 96 -18.12 -2.01 -3.59
CA GLY A 96 -18.12 -1.19 -2.39
C GLY A 96 -16.74 -0.87 -1.83
N GLU A 97 -15.67 -1.56 -2.25
CA GLU A 97 -14.31 -1.28 -1.79
C GLU A 97 -13.80 0.06 -2.34
N ILE A 98 -12.96 0.72 -1.55
CA ILE A 98 -12.45 2.05 -1.85
C ILE A 98 -11.34 1.97 -2.90
N TRP A 99 -11.52 2.73 -3.97
CA TRP A 99 -10.48 2.95 -4.98
C TRP A 99 -9.71 4.22 -4.71
N LYS A 100 -10.36 5.31 -4.28
CA LYS A 100 -9.71 6.61 -4.08
C LYS A 100 -10.39 7.45 -3.01
N TYR A 101 -9.61 8.21 -2.24
CA TYR A 101 -10.06 9.38 -1.49
C TYR A 101 -9.63 10.69 -2.17
N GLY A 102 -10.39 11.75 -1.95
CA GLY A 102 -10.09 13.08 -2.50
C GLY A 102 -10.92 14.20 -1.91
N ILE A 103 -10.50 15.43 -2.20
CA ILE A 103 -11.29 16.65 -1.96
C ILE A 103 -11.76 17.26 -3.28
N SER A 104 -12.97 17.85 -3.32
CA SER A 104 -13.54 18.48 -4.51
C SER A 104 -14.29 19.77 -4.19
N ARG A 105 -14.03 20.81 -4.99
CA ARG A 105 -14.84 22.04 -5.06
C ARG A 105 -16.06 21.91 -5.98
N LYS A 106 -16.05 20.90 -6.86
CA LYS A 106 -17.09 20.67 -7.89
C LYS A 106 -17.97 19.46 -7.58
N GLY A 107 -17.81 18.85 -6.40
CA GLY A 107 -18.45 17.58 -6.05
C GLY A 107 -18.24 16.52 -7.13
N ARG A 108 -19.33 15.84 -7.52
CA ARG A 108 -19.39 14.84 -8.60
C ARG A 108 -18.99 15.38 -9.97
N ALA A 109 -19.11 16.68 -10.23
CA ALA A 109 -18.69 17.26 -11.51
C ALA A 109 -17.16 17.38 -11.65
N ARG A 110 -16.38 16.90 -10.66
CA ARG A 110 -14.91 16.80 -10.74
C ARG A 110 -14.45 15.92 -11.92
N TYR A 111 -15.20 14.86 -12.20
CA TYR A 111 -14.92 13.97 -13.33
C TYR A 111 -16.16 13.93 -14.25
N PRO A 112 -15.96 13.80 -15.57
CA PRO A 112 -17.09 13.61 -16.48
C PRO A 112 -17.83 12.31 -16.15
N GLN A 113 -19.13 12.24 -16.42
CA GLN A 113 -19.93 11.04 -16.11
C GLN A 113 -19.37 9.76 -16.75
N SER A 114 -18.77 9.89 -17.95
CA SER A 114 -18.08 8.80 -18.65
C SER A 114 -16.94 8.19 -17.83
N PHE A 115 -16.19 8.99 -17.07
CA PHE A 115 -15.11 8.49 -16.22
C PHE A 115 -15.63 7.48 -15.19
N TYR A 116 -16.74 7.78 -14.52
CA TYR A 116 -17.34 6.89 -13.53
C TYR A 116 -17.83 5.58 -14.17
N ILE A 117 -18.50 5.68 -15.32
CA ILE A 117 -19.05 4.52 -16.04
C ILE A 117 -17.91 3.61 -16.53
N PHE A 118 -16.93 4.18 -17.26
CA PHE A 118 -15.83 3.39 -17.84
C PHE A 118 -14.97 2.72 -16.76
N ASN A 119 -14.73 3.40 -15.64
CA ASN A 119 -13.91 2.87 -14.56
C ASN A 119 -14.71 2.03 -13.54
N ASN A 120 -16.04 1.93 -13.68
CA ASN A 120 -16.92 1.26 -12.71
C ASN A 120 -16.76 1.83 -11.29
N LEU A 121 -16.74 3.15 -11.20
CA LEU A 121 -16.58 3.87 -9.94
C LEU A 121 -17.82 4.69 -9.65
N ASP A 122 -18.15 4.85 -8.37
CA ASP A 122 -19.16 5.80 -7.93
C ASP A 122 -18.59 6.83 -6.97
N TYR A 123 -18.97 8.08 -7.18
CA TYR A 123 -18.59 9.20 -6.33
C TYR A 123 -19.52 9.28 -5.13
N LYS A 124 -18.96 9.14 -3.93
CA LYS A 124 -19.68 9.30 -2.66
C LYS A 124 -19.05 10.42 -1.84
N THR A 125 -19.83 11.46 -1.56
CA THR A 125 -19.47 12.49 -0.59
C THR A 125 -19.44 11.88 0.81
N ILE A 126 -18.37 12.15 1.55
CA ILE A 126 -18.18 11.76 2.95
C ILE A 126 -18.67 12.91 3.84
N THR A 127 -18.19 14.13 3.58
CA THR A 127 -18.59 15.33 4.31
C THR A 127 -18.29 16.60 3.50
N VAL A 128 -18.89 17.72 3.89
CA VAL A 128 -18.60 19.07 3.34
C VAL A 128 -18.07 19.93 4.48
N THR A 129 -16.80 20.34 4.41
CA THR A 129 -16.12 21.08 5.48
C THR A 129 -15.15 22.11 4.91
N ASP A 130 -14.62 22.97 5.77
CA ASP A 130 -13.53 23.90 5.42
C ASP A 130 -12.35 23.15 4.78
N ILE A 131 -11.74 23.74 3.75
CA ILE A 131 -10.67 23.12 2.95
C ILE A 131 -9.54 22.52 3.78
N LEU A 132 -9.17 23.16 4.87
CA LEU A 132 -8.07 22.70 5.73
C LEU A 132 -8.45 21.45 6.53
N LYS A 133 -9.68 21.42 7.07
CA LYS A 133 -10.22 20.22 7.72
C LYS A 133 -10.41 19.10 6.69
N ALA A 134 -10.77 19.46 5.46
CA ALA A 134 -10.92 18.52 4.37
C ALA A 134 -9.57 17.88 4.02
N GLU A 135 -8.50 18.68 3.90
CA GLU A 135 -7.11 18.24 3.66
C GLU A 135 -6.62 17.31 4.77
N GLN A 136 -6.81 17.70 6.03
CA GLN A 136 -6.49 16.85 7.17
C GLN A 136 -7.26 15.52 7.14
N LEU A 137 -8.55 15.56 6.82
CA LEU A 137 -9.38 14.35 6.73
C LEU A 137 -9.01 13.46 5.53
N GLU A 138 -8.73 14.02 4.35
CA GLU A 138 -8.25 13.25 3.19
C GLU A 138 -6.93 12.54 3.54
N LYS A 139 -5.98 13.28 4.14
CA LYS A 139 -4.70 12.72 4.57
C LYS A 139 -4.89 11.59 5.57
N GLN A 140 -5.74 11.77 6.58
CA GLN A 140 -6.08 10.73 7.55
C GLN A 140 -6.68 9.49 6.88
N LEU A 141 -7.61 9.66 5.95
CA LEU A 141 -8.27 8.56 5.23
C LEU A 141 -7.29 7.79 4.33
N ILE A 142 -6.37 8.49 3.64
CA ILE A 142 -5.35 7.85 2.81
C ILE A 142 -4.34 7.09 3.67
N ILE A 143 -3.86 7.72 4.75
CA ILE A 143 -2.86 7.14 5.65
C ILE A 143 -3.42 5.91 6.37
N SER A 144 -4.67 5.96 6.82
CA SER A 144 -5.34 4.85 7.53
C SER A 144 -5.87 3.75 6.62
N TYR A 145 -5.77 3.88 5.28
CA TYR A 145 -6.25 2.86 4.33
C TYR A 145 -5.77 1.42 4.63
N PRO A 146 -4.51 1.18 5.02
CA PRO A 146 -4.05 -0.18 5.36
C PRO A 146 -4.84 -0.85 6.49
N LEU A 147 -5.50 -0.07 7.34
CA LEU A 147 -6.29 -0.53 8.48
C LEU A 147 -7.71 -0.95 8.08
N LEU A 148 -8.14 -0.68 6.85
CA LEU A 148 -9.47 -1.05 6.40
C LEU A 148 -9.62 -2.58 6.27
N PRO A 149 -10.80 -3.15 6.56
CA PRO A 149 -11.02 -4.59 6.47
C PRO A 149 -10.66 -5.18 5.10
N GLU A 150 -10.96 -4.48 4.01
CA GLU A 150 -10.61 -4.92 2.66
C GLU A 150 -9.08 -4.91 2.40
N ALA A 151 -8.36 -3.96 2.98
CA ALA A 151 -6.92 -3.86 2.86
C ALA A 151 -6.24 -4.96 3.68
N GLN A 152 -6.66 -5.15 4.93
CA GLN A 152 -6.17 -6.21 5.80
C GLN A 152 -6.47 -7.61 5.25
N LYS A 153 -7.69 -7.84 4.74
CA LYS A 153 -8.04 -9.10 4.08
C LYS A 153 -7.13 -9.38 2.90
N ARG A 154 -6.80 -8.35 2.12
CA ARG A 154 -5.92 -8.47 0.96
C ARG A 154 -4.48 -8.80 1.35
N MET A 155 -3.98 -8.18 2.41
CA MET A 155 -2.65 -8.49 2.97
C MET A 155 -2.61 -9.95 3.46
N LYS A 156 -3.60 -10.37 4.26
CA LYS A 156 -3.66 -11.71 4.84
C LYS A 156 -3.80 -12.82 3.79
N LEU A 157 -4.65 -12.63 2.79
CA LEU A 157 -4.96 -13.67 1.81
C LEU A 157 -4.01 -13.71 0.61
N TYR A 158 -3.47 -12.56 0.19
CA TYR A 158 -2.73 -12.46 -1.06
C TYR A 158 -1.32 -11.89 -0.90
N GLY A 159 -0.93 -11.46 0.31
CA GLY A 159 0.39 -10.84 0.54
C GLY A 159 0.59 -9.51 -0.18
N ILE A 160 -0.49 -8.82 -0.57
CA ILE A 160 -0.42 -7.53 -1.27
C ILE A 160 -0.59 -6.41 -0.26
N PHE A 161 0.49 -5.67 -0.01
CA PHE A 161 0.55 -4.56 0.94
C PHE A 161 0.44 -3.23 0.21
N LEU A 162 -0.70 -2.55 0.42
CA LEU A 162 -0.91 -1.21 -0.14
C LEU A 162 -0.85 -0.17 0.98
N LYS A 163 0.04 0.82 0.79
CA LYS A 163 0.18 1.98 1.68
C LYS A 163 -1.03 2.95 1.63
N ARG A 164 -1.78 2.92 0.54
CA ARG A 164 -2.83 3.88 0.18
C ARG A 164 -3.86 3.23 -0.76
N PRO A 165 -5.03 3.86 -0.98
CA PRO A 165 -5.99 3.36 -1.96
C PRO A 165 -5.38 3.27 -3.37
N PRO A 166 -5.80 2.30 -4.22
CA PRO A 166 -5.19 2.07 -5.53
C PRO A 166 -5.18 3.27 -6.48
N GLY A 167 -6.19 4.14 -6.38
CA GLY A 167 -6.35 5.37 -7.18
C GLY A 167 -5.70 6.63 -6.59
N ASN A 168 -4.98 6.51 -5.47
CA ASN A 168 -4.19 7.61 -4.91
C ASN A 168 -2.71 7.46 -5.30
N THR A 169 -2.16 8.47 -5.97
CA THR A 169 -0.74 8.50 -6.39
C THR A 169 0.20 9.14 -5.35
N LYS A 170 -0.34 9.89 -4.40
CA LYS A 170 0.45 10.48 -3.31
C LYS A 170 -0.39 10.54 -2.05
N ASP A 171 0.29 10.56 -0.92
CA ASP A 171 -0.29 11.00 0.35
C ASP A 171 -0.36 12.52 0.19
N GLN A 172 -1.56 13.07 0.03
CA GLN A 172 -1.75 14.52 -0.19
C GLN A 172 -1.63 15.28 1.11
#